data_AF-A0A328UBQ9-F1
#
_entry.id   AF-A0A328UBQ9-F1
#
_cell.length_a   1.000
_cell.length_b   1.000
_cell.length_c   1.000
_cell.angle_alpha   90.00
_cell.angle_beta   90.00
_cell.angle_gamma   90.00
#
_symmetry.space_group_name_H-M   'P 1'
#
loop_
_entity.id
_entity.type
_entity.pdbx_description
1 polymer ?
#
loop_
_entity_poly.entity_id
_entity_poly.type
_entity_poly.pdbx_seq_one_letter_code
_entity_poly.pdbx_strand_id
1 'polypeptide(L)' 'MEYVGLGPENGKIIAEENALSYAMECCGIVKIGYGPDWPEFSNMLIDWFYSGNWLKEESCGETVA' A
#
# COMPACT_ATOMS: atom_id res chain seq x y z
N MET A 1 7.45 5.28 -5.02
CA MET A 1 6.37 4.56 -5.73
C MET A 1 5.07 4.86 -5.04
N GLU A 2 3.96 4.76 -5.75
CA GLU A 2 2.62 5.01 -5.22
C GLU A 2 1.63 3.99 -5.78
N TYR A 3 0.57 3.73 -5.01
CA TYR A 3 -0.54 2.89 -5.40
C TYR A 3 -1.72 3.77 -5.76
N VAL A 4 -2.10 3.74 -7.03
CA VAL A 4 -3.21 4.50 -7.60
C VAL A 4 -4.42 3.59 -7.70
N GLY A 5 -5.50 3.96 -7.02
CA GLY A 5 -6.72 3.17 -6.98
C GLY A 5 -7.46 3.19 -8.32
N LEU A 6 -8.00 2.03 -8.69
CA LEU A 6 -8.79 1.79 -9.90
C LEU A 6 -10.21 1.39 -9.52
N GLY A 7 -11.18 1.59 -10.42
CA GLY A 7 -12.56 1.14 -10.23
C GLY A 7 -13.18 1.65 -8.92
N PRO A 8 -13.52 0.78 -7.94
CA PRO A 8 -14.08 1.22 -6.66
C PRO A 8 -13.10 2.05 -5.81
N GLU A 9 -11.80 1.90 -6.03
CA GLU A 9 -10.75 2.65 -5.33
C GLU A 9 -10.33 3.92 -6.09
N ASN A 10 -11.00 4.24 -7.20
CA ASN A 10 -10.64 5.35 -8.09
C ASN A 10 -10.58 6.70 -7.35
N GLY A 11 -9.48 7.44 -7.57
CA GLY A 11 -9.22 8.73 -6.93
C GLY A 11 -8.40 8.65 -5.63
N LYS A 12 -8.03 7.44 -5.19
CA LYS A 12 -7.10 7.23 -4.08
C LYS A 12 -5.67 7.12 -4.59
N ILE A 13 -4.73 7.77 -3.92
CA ILE A 13 -3.30 7.67 -4.17
C ILE A 13 -2.63 7.42 -2.82
N ILE A 14 -1.92 6.30 -2.70
CA ILE A 14 -1.24 5.89 -1.46
C ILE A 14 0.25 5.78 -1.73
N ALA A 15 1.06 6.60 -1.05
CA ALA A 15 2.51 6.46 -1.10
C ALA A 15 2.95 5.10 -0.55
N GLU A 16 3.99 4.49 -1.13
CA GLU A 16 4.48 3.16 -0.73
C GLU A 16 4.82 3.08 0.76
N GLU A 17 5.37 4.15 1.35
CA GLU A 17 5.67 4.25 2.78
C GLU A 17 4.42 4.12 3.69
N ASN A 18 3.25 4.47 3.15
CA ASN A 18 1.97 4.42 3.85
C ASN A 18 1.15 3.16 3.51
N ALA A 19 1.61 2.35 2.55
CA ALA A 19 0.85 1.22 2.02
C ALA A 19 0.48 0.19 3.11
N LEU A 20 1.43 -0.14 4.00
CA LEU A 20 1.18 -1.07 5.09
C LEU A 20 0.10 -0.55 6.04
N SER A 21 0.25 0.69 6.50
CA SER A 21 -0.67 1.31 7.47
C SER A 21 -2.08 1.42 6.89
N TYR A 22 -2.20 1.79 5.61
CA TYR A 22 -3.48 1.88 4.92
C TYR A 22 -4.16 0.51 4.78
N ALA A 23 -3.42 -0.51 4.35
CA ALA A 23 -3.93 -1.87 4.24
C ALA A 23 -4.39 -2.42 5.60
N MET A 24 -3.62 -2.16 6.67
CA MET A 24 -3.97 -2.55 8.03
C MET A 24 -5.26 -1.88 8.51
N GLU A 25 -5.40 -0.57 8.31
CA GLU A 25 -6.62 0.17 8.67
C GLU A 25 -7.84 -0.38 7.93
N CYS A 26 -7.74 -0.55 6.61
CA CYS A 26 -8.83 -1.08 5.79
C CYS A 26 -9.24 -2.50 6.19
N CYS A 27 -8.28 -3.32 6.63
CA CYS A 27 -8.54 -4.70 7.05
C CYS A 27 -8.87 -4.84 8.55
N GLY A 28 -8.84 -3.74 9.32
CA GLY A 28 -9.03 -3.78 10.78
C GLY A 28 -7.92 -4.53 11.53
N ILE A 29 -6.70 -4.56 10.98
CA ILE A 29 -5.55 -5.26 11.58
C ILE A 29 -4.86 -4.34 12.58
N VAL A 30 -4.77 -4.78 13.84
CA VAL A 30 -4.04 -4.07 14.90
C VAL A 30 -2.79 -4.86 15.28
N LYS A 31 -1.63 -4.20 15.21
CA LYS A 31 -0.36 -4.79 15.64
C LYS A 31 -0.22 -4.71 17.16
N ILE A 32 -0.23 -5.86 17.82
CA ILE A 32 -0.08 -5.98 19.29
C ILE A 32 1.37 -6.27 19.74
N GLY A 33 2.32 -6.39 18.81
CA GLY A 33 3.74 -6.66 19.10
C GLY A 33 4.59 -6.86 17.85
N TYR A 34 5.90 -6.99 18.03
CA TYR A 34 6.85 -7.32 16.97
C TYR A 34 7.30 -8.78 17.12
N GLY A 35 6.73 -9.66 16.30
CA GLY A 35 7.25 -11.01 16.10
C GLY A 35 8.33 -11.02 15.00
N PRO A 36 9.15 -12.07 14.94
CA PRO A 36 10.16 -12.23 13.88
C PRO A 36 9.54 -12.19 12.48
N ASP A 37 8.31 -12.68 12.33
CA ASP A 37 7.60 -12.78 11.04
C ASP A 37 6.97 -11.46 10.59
N TRP A 38 7.07 -10.38 11.38
CA TRP A 38 6.44 -9.10 11.05
C TRP A 38 6.85 -8.54 9.67
N PRO A 39 8.14 -8.57 9.27
CA PRO A 39 8.55 -8.10 7.95
C PRO A 39 7.92 -8.91 6.81
N GLU A 40 7.85 -10.24 6.95
CA GLU A 40 7.27 -11.14 5.95
C GLU A 40 5.77 -10.93 5.85
N PHE A 41 5.07 -10.88 6.99
CA PHE A 41 3.63 -10.56 7.05
C PHE A 41 3.31 -9.22 6.40
N SER A 42 4.11 -8.19 6.68
CA SER A 42 3.91 -6.84 6.13
C SER A 42 3.98 -6.85 4.60
N ASN A 43 4.98 -7.53 4.03
CA ASN A 43 5.12 -7.65 2.58
C ASN A 43 3.97 -8.44 1.94
N MET A 44 3.57 -9.57 2.54
CA MET A 44 2.46 -10.37 2.04
C MET A 44 1.13 -9.60 2.08
N LEU A 45 0.90 -8.80 3.14
CA LEU A 45 -0.31 -7.99 3.25
C LEU A 45 -0.37 -6.91 2.17
N ILE A 46 0.74 -6.22 1.91
CA ILE A 46 0.80 -5.20 0.85
C ILE A 46 0.56 -5.85 -0.51
N ASP A 47 1.27 -6.93 -0.83
CA ASP A 47 1.12 -7.65 -2.10
C ASP A 47 -0.33 -8.09 -2.34
N TRP A 48 -0.95 -8.70 -1.33
CA TRP A 48 -2.35 -9.13 -1.39
C TRP A 48 -3.34 -7.96 -1.54
N PHE A 49 -3.20 -6.91 -0.72
CA PHE A 49 -4.16 -5.80 -0.69
C PHE A 49 -4.12 -4.99 -2.00
N TYR A 50 -2.93 -4.78 -2.56
CA TYR A 50 -2.71 -3.99 -3.76
C TYR A 50 -2.65 -4.83 -5.06
N SER A 51 -2.87 -6.15 -5.00
CA SER A 51 -2.89 -7.03 -6.18
C SER A 51 -4.07 -6.78 -7.13
N GLY A 52 -5.12 -6.09 -6.67
CA GLY A 52 -6.39 -5.95 -7.39
C GLY A 52 -6.58 -4.58 -8.02
N ASN A 53 -7.50 -3.81 -7.44
CA ASN A 53 -7.97 -2.51 -7.94
C ASN A 53 -6.93 -1.39 -7.72
N TRP A 54 -5.65 -1.67 -7.91
CA TRP A 54 -4.56 -0.74 -7.67
C TRP A 54 -3.50 -0.87 -8.74
N LEU A 55 -2.98 0.26 -9.21
CA LEU A 55 -1.82 0.34 -10.09
C LEU A 55 -0.63 0.83 -9.28
N LYS A 56 0.51 0.14 -9.37
CA LYS A 56 1.76 0.61 -8.76
C LYS A 56 2.50 1.48 -9.78
N GLU A 57 2.62 2.77 -9.48
CA GLU A 57 3.30 3.73 -10.34
C GLU A 57 4.57 4.27 -9.69
N GLU A 58 5.56 4.62 -10.53
CA GLU A 58 6.69 5.42 -10.06
C GLU A 58 6.17 6.84 -9.79
N SER A 59 6.49 7.40 -8.63
CA SER A 59 6.17 8.78 -8.32
C SER A 59 6.93 9.65 -9.31
N CYS A 60 6.27 10.04 -10.39
CA CYS A 60 6.86 10.87 -11.41
C CYS A 60 7.10 12.24 -10.80
N GLY A 61 8.33 12.49 -10.33
CA GLY A 61 8.82 13.84 -10.15
C GLY A 61 8.91 14.45 -11.54
N GLU A 62 7.91 15.23 -11.94
CA GLU A 62 8.01 16.14 -13.06
C GLU A 62 9.20 17.07 -12.84
N THR A 63 10.36 16.76 -13.41
CA THR A 63 11.35 17.79 -13.76
C THR A 63 10.98 18.31 -15.13
N VAL A 64 10.08 19.28 -15.16
CA VAL A 64 9.97 20.22 -16.28
C VAL A 64 10.94 21.36 -16.04
N ALA A 65 12.09 21.33 -16.72
CA ALA A 65 12.91 22.50 -17.07
C ALA A 65 13.95 22.11 -18.13
#